data_AF-A0A7L3J019-F1
#
_entry.id   AF-A0A7L3J019-F1
#
_cell.length_a   1.000
_cell.length_b   1.000
_cell.length_c   1.000
_cell.angle_alpha   90.00
_cell.angle_beta   90.00
_cell.angle_gamma   90.00
#
_symmetry.space_group_name_H-M   'P 1'
#
loop_
_entity.id
_entity.type
_entity.pdbx_description
1 polymer ?
#
loop_
_entity_poly.entity_id
_entity_poly.type
_entity_poly.pdbx_seq_one_letter_code
_entity_poly.pdbx_strand_id
1 'polypeptide(L)' 'SPAELSGLPLKFEQAKISHSMFHQNAPALVRMFNITRDQAKAIIATCPSCQKYQLPSLSSGVNRRGINSGELWQMDVT' A
#
# COMPACT_ATOMS: atom_id res chain seq x y z
N SER A 1 -28.37 -0.95 2.74
CA SER A 1 -28.98 0.38 2.96
C SER A 1 -28.18 1.45 2.22
N PRO A 2 -28.81 2.51 1.66
CA PRO A 2 -28.14 3.46 0.75
C PRO A 2 -27.21 4.47 1.45
N ALA A 3 -27.09 4.43 2.78
CA ALA A 3 -26.29 5.37 3.57
C ALA A 3 -24.76 5.13 3.47
N GLU A 4 -24.32 4.02 2.88
CA GLU A 4 -22.89 3.70 2.77
C GLU A 4 -22.19 4.48 1.64
N LEU A 5 -22.91 4.98 0.62
CA LEU A 5 -22.27 5.60 -0.56
C LEU A 5 -21.86 7.07 -0.39
N SER A 6 -22.52 7.83 0.48
CA SER A 6 -22.33 9.29 0.58
C SER A 6 -21.04 9.71 1.29
N GLY A 7 -20.45 8.82 2.10
CA GLY A 7 -19.20 9.08 2.82
C GLY A 7 -17.96 8.42 2.22
N LEU A 8 -18.12 7.40 1.39
CA LEU A 8 -17.01 6.64 0.79
C LEU A 8 -16.05 7.48 -0.07
N PRO A 9 -16.52 8.33 -1.02
CA PRO A 9 -15.61 9.13 -1.84
C PRO A 9 -14.86 10.19 -1.02
N LEU A 10 -15.49 10.77 0.01
CA LEU A 10 -14.85 11.73 0.91
C LEU A 10 -13.77 11.07 1.79
N LYS A 11 -14.07 9.91 2.38
CA LYS A 11 -13.13 9.14 3.22
C LYS A 11 -11.90 8.69 2.43
N PHE A 12 -12.09 8.27 1.17
CA PHE A 12 -11.00 7.84 0.31
C PHE A 12 -10.06 8.99 -0.07
N GLU A 13 -10.59 10.15 -0.45
CA GLU A 13 -9.77 11.32 -0.74
C GLU A 13 -9.07 11.88 0.51
N GLN A 14 -9.75 11.85 1.67
CA GLN A 14 -9.11 12.26 2.93
C GLN A 14 -7.98 11.32 3.35
N ALA A 15 -8.14 10.01 3.10
CA ALA A 15 -7.08 9.03 3.31
C ALA A 15 -5.87 9.28 2.40
N LYS A 16 -6.08 9.71 1.14
CA LYS A 16 -4.98 10.07 0.22
C LYS A 16 -4.18 11.27 0.73
N ILE A 17 -4.86 12.32 1.18
CA ILE A 17 -4.21 13.52 1.74
C ILE A 17 -3.46 13.17 3.04
N SER A 18 -4.08 12.40 3.94
CA SER A 18 -3.41 11.97 5.17
C SER A 18 -2.19 11.12 4.88
N HIS A 19 -2.30 10.16 3.94
CA HIS A 19 -1.17 9.32 3.55
C HIS A 19 -0.03 10.12 2.89
N SER A 20 -0.33 11.14 2.07
CA SER A 20 0.73 11.96 1.48
C SER A 20 1.52 12.77 2.50
N MET A 21 0.92 13.08 3.66
CA MET A 21 1.57 13.84 4.73
C MET A 21 2.33 12.94 5.72
N PHE A 22 1.77 11.78 6.05
CA PHE A 22 2.25 10.95 7.17
C PHE A 22 2.75 9.56 6.76
N HIS A 23 2.58 9.16 5.50
CA HIS A 23 2.97 7.85 4.97
C HIS A 23 2.52 6.65 5.83
N GLN A 24 1.31 6.75 6.39
CA GLN A 24 0.72 5.70 7.23
C GLN A 24 0.52 4.38 6.46
N ASN A 25 0.66 3.23 7.13
CA ASN A 25 0.50 1.91 6.53
C ASN A 25 -0.97 1.54 6.25
N ALA A 26 -1.21 0.48 5.48
CA ALA A 26 -2.57 0.09 5.06
C ALA A 26 -3.51 -0.23 6.25
N PRO A 27 -3.08 -0.97 7.30
CA PRO A 27 -3.92 -1.18 8.48
C PRO A 27 -4.34 0.12 9.18
N ALA A 28 -3.45 1.12 9.26
CA ALA A 28 -3.76 2.41 9.85
C ALA A 28 -4.82 3.16 9.02
N LEU A 29 -4.67 3.20 7.70
CA LEU A 29 -5.65 3.85 6.80
C LEU A 29 -7.03 3.20 6.89
N VAL A 30 -7.09 1.87 6.93
CA VAL A 30 -8.36 1.12 7.10
C VAL A 30 -9.06 1.50 8.40
N ARG A 31 -8.32 1.54 9.52
CA ARG A 31 -8.89 1.86 10.83
C ARG A 31 -9.30 3.32 10.96
N MET A 32 -8.52 4.24 10.40
CA MET A 32 -8.71 5.69 10.58
C MET A 32 -9.81 6.25 9.67
N PHE A 33 -9.93 5.75 8.44
CA PHE A 33 -10.89 6.25 7.45
C PHE A 33 -12.04 5.29 7.17
N ASN A 34 -12.04 4.11 7.80
CA ASN A 34 -13.03 3.06 7.58
C ASN A 34 -13.18 2.69 6.09
N ILE A 35 -12.05 2.68 5.37
CA ILE A 35 -11.95 2.28 3.96
C ILE A 35 -11.62 0.80 3.84
N THR A 36 -11.83 0.23 2.66
CA THR A 36 -11.46 -1.17 2.42
C THR A 36 -9.94 -1.35 2.36
N ARG A 37 -9.48 -2.58 2.63
CA ARG A 37 -8.05 -2.92 2.53
C ARG A 37 -7.51 -2.76 1.10
N ASP A 38 -8.35 -2.99 0.10
CA ASP A 38 -8.00 -2.81 -1.31
C ASP A 38 -7.77 -1.32 -1.65
N GLN A 39 -8.69 -0.46 -1.21
CA GLN A 39 -8.53 1.00 -1.30
C GLN A 39 -7.25 1.48 -0.60
N ALA A 40 -6.98 1.00 0.61
CA ALA A 40 -5.75 1.36 1.33
C ALA A 40 -4.48 0.93 0.56
N LYS A 41 -4.49 -0.25 -0.09
CA LYS A 41 -3.39 -0.69 -0.95
C LYS A 41 -3.23 0.22 -2.17
N ALA A 42 -4.32 0.62 -2.81
CA ALA A 42 -4.29 1.53 -3.97
C ALA A 42 -3.69 2.91 -3.60
N ILE A 43 -4.01 3.44 -2.41
CA ILE A 43 -3.42 4.70 -1.91
C ILE A 43 -1.91 4.58 -1.76
N ILE A 44 -1.42 3.48 -1.17
CA ILE A 44 0.02 3.28 -0.96
C ILE A 44 0.74 2.99 -2.29
N ALA A 45 0.12 2.21 -3.18
CA ALA A 45 0.68 1.87 -4.49
C ALA A 45 0.82 3.10 -5.42
N THR A 46 -0.02 4.12 -5.23
CA THR A 46 0.06 5.38 -5.98
C THR A 46 0.98 6.42 -5.33
N CYS A 47 1.52 6.15 -4.13
CA CYS A 47 2.44 7.05 -3.45
C CYS A 47 3.89 6.87 -3.96
N PRO A 48 4.50 7.87 -4.61
CA PRO A 48 5.85 7.73 -5.19
C PRO A 48 6.93 7.48 -4.14
N SER A 49 6.78 8.06 -2.94
CA SER A 49 7.70 7.85 -1.82
C SER A 49 7.63 6.40 -1.32
N CYS A 50 6.41 5.86 -1.16
CA CYS A 50 6.23 4.49 -0.67
C CYS A 50 6.54 3.43 -1.74
N GLN A 51 6.33 3.73 -3.03
CA GLN A 51 6.63 2.81 -4.12
C GLN A 51 8.12 2.47 -4.20
N LYS A 52 9.02 3.40 -3.87
CA LYS A 52 10.47 3.13 -3.80
C LYS A 52 10.83 2.06 -2.76
N TYR A 53 10.03 1.94 -1.71
CA TYR A 53 10.24 0.99 -0.62
C TYR A 53 9.34 -0.24 -0.74
N GLN A 54 8.41 -0.27 -1.70
CA GLN A 54 7.68 -1.48 -2.01
C GLN A 54 8.62 -2.42 -2.72
N LEU A 55 8.93 -3.54 -2.05
CA LEU A 55 9.54 -4.68 -2.71
C LEU A 55 8.67 -5.02 -3.94
N PRO A 56 9.28 -5.24 -5.11
CA PRO A 56 8.55 -5.76 -6.24
C PRO A 56 7.79 -7.00 -5.74
N SER A 57 6.47 -6.99 -5.89
CA SER A 57 5.68 -8.21 -5.70
C SER A 57 6.37 -9.28 -6.51
N LEU A 58 6.88 -10.32 -5.84
CA LEU A 58 7.48 -11.48 -6.48
C LEU A 58 6.36 -12.23 -7.22
N SER A 59 5.88 -11.65 -8.32
CA SER A 59 5.00 -12.32 -9.25
C SER A 59 5.86 -13.36 -9.95
N SER A 60 5.78 -14.59 -9.47
CA SER A 60 6.09 -15.82 -10.18
C SER A 60 7.13 -15.68 -11.31
N GLY A 61 8.40 -15.86 -10.96
CA GLY A 61 9.28 -16.71 -11.77
C GLY A 61 9.79 -16.18 -13.11
N VAL A 62 10.10 -14.90 -13.27
CA VAL A 62 11.04 -14.49 -14.34
C VAL A 62 12.11 -13.53 -13.82
N ASN A 63 13.26 -14.14 -13.56
CA ASN A 63 14.55 -13.49 -13.39
C ASN A 63 14.81 -12.57 -14.59
N ARG A 64 14.59 -11.26 -14.47
CA ARG A 64 15.10 -10.29 -15.44
C ARG A 64 16.37 -9.66 -14.88
N ARG A 65 17.42 -10.49 -14.84
CA ARG A 65 18.84 -10.11 -14.86
C ARG A 65 19.11 -8.64 -14.48
N GLY A 66 19.24 -8.42 -13.18
CA GLY A 66 19.50 -7.11 -12.59
C GLY A 66 19.29 -7.11 -11.08
N ILE A 67 19.79 -8.13 -10.39
CA ILE A 67 19.92 -8.09 -8.93
C ILE A 67 21.00 -7.07 -8.57
N ASN A 68 20.63 -5.80 -8.46
CA ASN A 68 21.49 -4.83 -7.80
C ASN A 68 21.54 -5.21 -6.32
N SER A 69 22.73 -5.68 -5.94
CA SER A 69 23.20 -6.09 -4.61
C SER A 69 22.66 -5.19 -3.50
N GLY A 70 22.11 -5.77 -2.43
CA GLY A 70 21.87 -4.98 -1.23
C GLY A 70 21.22 -5.68 -0.06
N GLU A 71 20.01 -6.22 -0.19
CA GLU A 71 19.22 -6.60 1.00
C GLU A 71 18.42 -7.89 0.76
N LEU A 72 19.13 -9.02 0.75
CA LEU A 72 18.56 -10.36 0.89
C LEU A 72 18.70 -10.79 2.35
N TRP A 73 17.71 -10.49 3.18
CA TRP A 73 17.50 -11.23 4.43
C TRP A 73 16.26 -12.08 4.28
N GLN A 74 16.39 -13.15 3.49
CA GLN A 74 15.46 -14.26 3.53
C GLN A 74 16.15 -15.37 4.31
N MET A 75 15.90 -15.42 5.61
CA MET A 75 16.27 -16.58 6.43
C MET A 75 15.11 -17.58 6.37
N ASP A 76 15.39 -18.69 5.71
CA ASP A 76 14.57 -19.90 5.78
C ASP A 76 14.78 -20.53 7.18
N VAL A 77 13.69 -20.86 7.87
CA VAL A 77 13.72 -21.76 9.03
C VAL A 77 12.84 -22.95 8.65
N THR A 78 13.48 -24.11 8.56
CA THR A 78 12.87 -25.45 8.42
C THR A 78 11.98 -25.80 9.58
#